data_AF-A0A924EWN2-F1
#
_entry.id   AF-A0A924EWN2-F1
#
_cell.length_a   1.000
_cell.length_b   1.000
_cell.length_c   1.000
_cell.angle_alpha   90.00
_cell.angle_beta   90.00
_cell.angle_gamma   90.00
#
_symmetry.space_group_name_H-M   'P 1'
#
loop_
_entity.id
_entity.type
_entity.pdbx_description
1 polymer ?
#
loop_
_entity_poly.entity_id
_entity_poly.type
_entity_poly.pdbx_seq_one_letter_code
_entity_poly.pdbx_strand_id
1 'polypeptide(L)' 'MNPNNNKNDIIRIDFTEPQKAQVKQLTGKDADSIELNLQELEERIAPRSVSIG' A
#
# COMPACT_ATOMS: atom_id res chain seq x y z
N MET A 1 12.78 13.61 -18.40
CA MET A 1 12.68 12.74 -17.22
C MET A 1 12.02 13.56 -16.13
N ASN A 2 10.86 13.12 -15.63
CA ASN A 2 10.15 13.81 -14.55
C ASN A 2 10.85 13.47 -13.21
N PRO A 3 11.24 14.44 -12.36
CA PRO A 3 12.16 14.20 -11.24
C PRO A 3 11.53 13.63 -9.96
N ASN A 4 10.24 13.26 -9.94
CA ASN A 4 9.58 12.74 -8.73
C ASN A 4 9.83 11.23 -8.49
N ASN A 5 11.09 10.78 -8.58
CA ASN A 5 11.51 9.41 -8.29
C ASN A 5 12.05 9.26 -6.86
N ASN A 6 11.49 9.99 -5.89
CA ASN A 6 11.96 9.87 -4.52
C ASN A 6 11.30 8.64 -3.90
N LYS A 7 12.00 7.52 -3.91
CA LYS A 7 11.55 6.23 -3.35
C LYS A 7 11.06 6.31 -1.90
N ASN A 8 11.44 7.38 -1.19
CA ASN A 8 11.04 7.67 0.17
C ASN A 8 9.75 8.51 0.29
N ASP A 9 9.11 8.88 -0.81
CA ASP A 9 7.84 9.61 -0.77
C ASP A 9 6.80 8.75 -0.05
N ILE A 10 6.26 9.29 1.04
CA ILE A 10 5.26 8.62 1.87
C ILE A 10 3.89 8.79 1.21
N ILE A 11 3.27 7.66 0.91
CA ILE A 11 1.93 7.54 0.36
C ILE A 11 1.01 7.06 1.47
N ARG A 12 0.03 7.88 1.81
CA ARG A 12 -1.02 7.53 2.76
C ARG A 12 -2.27 7.09 2.02
N ILE A 13 -2.82 5.95 2.41
CA ILE A 13 -4.06 5.42 1.87
C ILE A 13 -5.05 5.29 3.02
N ASP A 14 -6.06 6.15 3.04
CA ASP A 14 -7.14 6.06 4.01
C ASP A 14 -8.06 4.88 3.68
N PHE A 15 -8.49 4.18 4.72
CA PHE A 15 -9.41 3.07 4.59
C PHE A 15 -10.85 3.55 4.46
N THR A 16 -11.59 2.87 3.59
CA THR A 16 -13.04 2.93 3.59
C THR A 16 -13.61 2.22 4.83
N GLU A 17 -14.81 2.59 5.26
CA GLU A 17 -15.50 1.95 6.39
C GLU A 17 -15.50 0.40 6.36
N PRO A 18 -15.81 -0.28 5.23
CA PRO A 18 -15.73 -1.75 5.20
C PRO A 18 -14.29 -2.27 5.38
N GLN A 19 -13.27 -1.56 4.89
CA GLN A 19 -11.88 -1.94 5.09
C GLN A 19 -11.45 -1.77 6.55
N LYS A 20 -11.90 -0.71 7.23
CA LYS A 20 -11.66 -0.52 8.68
C LYS A 20 -12.24 -1.66 9.50
N ALA A 21 -13.48 -2.07 9.20
CA ALA A 21 -14.13 -3.20 9.85
C ALA A 21 -13.34 -4.50 9.63
N GLN A 22 -12.84 -4.74 8.41
CA GLN A 22 -12.01 -5.89 8.09
C GLN A 22 -10.68 -5.88 8.86
N VAL A 23 -10.00 -4.73 8.96
CA VAL A 23 -8.76 -4.60 9.74
C VAL A 23 -9.01 -4.89 11.21
N LYS A 24 -10.08 -4.34 11.80
CA LYS A 24 -10.46 -4.61 13.18
C LYS A 24 -10.75 -6.08 13.42
N GLN A 25 -11.48 -6.73 12.51
CA GLN A 25 -11.79 -8.15 12.60
C GLN A 25 -10.53 -9.03 12.57
N LEU A 26 -9.56 -8.70 11.71
CA LEU A 26 -8.35 -9.52 11.52
C LEU A 26 -7.25 -9.25 12.55
N THR A 27 -7.16 -8.02 13.06
CA THR A 27 -6.04 -7.58 13.90
C THR A 27 -6.45 -7.25 15.33
N GLY A 28 -7.75 -7.11 15.60
CA GLY A 28 -8.30 -6.64 16.88
C GLY A 28 -8.09 -5.15 17.13
N LYS A 29 -7.55 -4.39 16.16
CA LYS A 29 -7.22 -2.98 16.29
C LYS A 29 -7.97 -2.13 15.29
N ASP A 30 -8.42 -0.97 15.73
CA ASP A 30 -8.93 0.08 14.86
C ASP A 30 -7.76 0.75 14.12
N ALA A 31 -7.93 0.97 12.81
CA ALA A 31 -6.98 1.67 11.97
C ALA A 31 -7.73 2.48 10.90
N ASP A 32 -7.28 3.70 10.64
CA ASP A 32 -7.90 4.61 9.67
C ASP A 32 -7.18 4.65 8.33
N SER A 33 -5.90 4.33 8.31
CA SER A 33 -5.06 4.42 7.11
C SER A 33 -3.83 3.53 7.20
N ILE A 34 -3.17 3.32 6.07
CA ILE A 34 -1.80 2.81 5.99
C ILE A 34 -0.90 3.84 5.32
N GLU A 35 0.36 3.85 5.74
CA GLU A 35 1.41 4.63 5.13
C GLU A 35 2.45 3.67 4.58
N LEU A 36 2.83 3.90 3.31
CA LEU A 36 3.83 3.13 2.58
C LEU A 36 4.73 4.12 1.87
N ASN A 37 6.02 3.85 1.75
CA ASN A 37 6.82 4.60 0.80
C ASN A 37 6.55 4.14 -0.65
N LEU A 38 6.95 4.96 -1.62
CA LEU A 38 6.75 4.66 -3.04
C LEU A 38 7.31 3.29 -3.45
N GLN A 39 8.51 2.93 -2.98
CA GLN A 39 9.12 1.64 -3.30
C GLN A 39 8.29 0.45 -2.75
N GLU A 40 7.83 0.53 -1.50
CA GLU A 40 7.01 -0.50 -0.87
C GLU A 40 5.66 -0.65 -1.59
N LEU A 41 5.08 0.45 -2.06
CA LEU A 41 3.85 0.40 -2.84
C LEU A 41 4.10 -0.30 -4.18
N GLU A 42 5.14 0.10 -4.92
CA GLU A 42 5.52 -0.51 -6.19
C GLU A 42 5.75 -2.02 -6.05
N GLU A 43 6.47 -2.48 -5.01
CA GLU A 43 6.70 -3.92 -4.77
C GLU A 43 5.40 -4.72 -4.55
N ARG A 44 4.34 -4.08 -4.02
CA ARG A 44 3.06 -4.73 -3.75
C ARG A 44 2.10 -4.73 -4.93
N ILE A 45 2.12 -3.67 -5.74
CA ILE A 45 1.19 -3.50 -6.88
C ILE A 45 1.80 -3.90 -8.21
N ALA A 46 3.14 -3.94 -8.32
CA ALA A 46 3.79 -4.29 -9.57
C ALA A 46 3.32 -5.69 -10.00
N PRO A 47 2.90 -5.84 -11.26
CA PRO A 47 2.57 -7.16 -11.77
C PRO A 47 3.80 -8.03 -11.59
N ARG A 48 3.65 -9.14 -10.85
CA ARG A 48 4.71 -10.15 -10.78
C ARG A 48 4.92 -10.59 -12.21
N SER A 49 6.12 -10.34 -12.75
CA SER A 49 6.50 -10.87 -14.05
C SER A 49 6.28 -12.38 -13.98
N VAL A 50 5.18 -12.82 -14.57
CA VAL A 50 4.89 -14.24 -14.78
C VAL A 50 5.96 -14.67 -15.77
N SER A 51 7.05 -15.24 -15.25
CA SER A 51 8.07 -15.88 -16.06
C SER A 51 7.43 -17.16 -16.58
N ILE A 52 6.81 -17.08 -17.75
CA ILE A 52 6.37 -18.27 -18.48
C ILE A 52 7.64 -18.85 -19.11
N GLY A 53 8.27 -19.77 -18.39
CA GLY A 53 9.32 -20.64 -18.93
C GLY A 53 8.74 -21.85 -19.62
#